data_AF-A0A0S6VTI4-F1
#
_entry.id   AF-A0A0S6VTI4-F1
#
_cell.length_a   1.000
_cell.length_b   1.000
_cell.length_c   1.000
_cell.angle_alpha   90.00
_cell.angle_beta   90.00
_cell.angle_gamma   90.00
#
_symmetry.space_group_name_H-M   'P 1'
#
loop_
_entity.id
_entity.type
_entity.pdbx_description
1 polymer ?
#
loop_
_entity_poly.entity_id
_entity_poly.type
_entity_poly.pdbx_seq_one_letter_code
_entity_poly.pdbx_strand_id
1 'polypeptide(L)'
;MKRLELDERREKRIDTEILADAFDEQERAMGWYYYLANTLVFPFTANCLHSWHKSPLAENDQVEVIGMAPENKCLREIFVEADWNGKTITAPLAQLRGVDVDEAAQQALDDWHYWVGRGYGF
;
A
#
# COMPACT_ATOMS: atom_id res chain seq x y z
N MET A 1 -12.79 11.76 11.25
CA MET A 1 -11.40 11.73 10.77
C MET A 1 -11.20 12.91 9.84
N LYS A 2 -10.22 13.79 10.09
CA LYS A 2 -9.94 14.89 9.17
C LYS A 2 -9.24 14.28 7.95
N ARG A 3 -9.84 14.41 6.76
CA ARG A 3 -9.20 13.98 5.51
C ARG A 3 -7.93 14.82 5.32
N LEU A 4 -6.90 14.21 4.75
CA LEU A 4 -5.69 14.95 4.36
C LEU A 4 -6.06 16.08 3.39
N GLU A 5 -5.30 17.18 3.39
CA GLU A 5 -5.46 18.23 2.37
C GLU A 5 -5.06 17.70 0.99
N LEU A 6 -5.57 18.33 -0.07
CA LEU A 6 -5.25 17.94 -1.45
C LEU A 6 -3.79 18.22 -1.78
N ASP A 7 -3.11 17.24 -2.38
CA ASP A 7 -1.76 17.39 -2.94
C ASP A 7 -1.85 17.21 -4.47
N GLU A 8 -1.80 18.32 -5.21
CA GLU A 8 -1.96 18.32 -6.67
C GLU A 8 -0.93 17.44 -7.39
N ARG A 9 0.28 17.30 -6.84
CA ARG A 9 1.33 16.47 -7.46
C ARG A 9 1.02 14.98 -7.29
N ARG A 10 0.44 14.59 -6.15
CA ARG A 10 0.00 13.20 -5.93
C ARG A 10 -1.25 12.90 -6.73
N GLU A 11 -2.25 13.77 -6.69
CA GLU A 11 -3.50 13.62 -7.45
C GLU A 11 -3.22 13.45 -8.95
N LYS A 12 -2.35 14.29 -9.53
CA LYS A 12 -1.98 14.17 -10.94
C LYS A 12 -1.32 12.82 -11.26
N ARG A 13 -0.37 12.37 -10.45
CA ARG A 13 0.29 11.07 -10.66
C ARG A 13 -0.68 9.90 -10.50
N ILE A 14 -1.55 9.96 -9.49
CA ILE A 14 -2.59 8.95 -9.29
C ILE A 14 -3.49 8.88 -10.53
N ASP A 15 -3.97 10.00 -11.03
CA ASP A 15 -4.84 10.08 -12.21
C ASP A 15 -4.16 9.57 -13.50
N THR A 16 -2.90 9.97 -13.74
CA THR A 16 -2.24 9.70 -15.02
C THR A 16 -1.40 8.43 -15.07
N GLU A 17 -0.95 7.92 -13.93
CA GLU A 17 -0.04 6.75 -13.86
C GLU A 17 -0.69 5.54 -13.19
N ILE A 18 -1.58 5.74 -12.21
CA ILE A 18 -2.14 4.65 -11.41
C ILE A 18 -3.54 4.28 -11.88
N LEU A 19 -4.39 5.27 -12.12
CA LEU A 19 -5.79 5.11 -12.50
C LEU A 19 -6.03 5.43 -13.98
N ALA A 20 -4.97 5.44 -14.78
CA ALA A 20 -5.06 5.62 -16.22
C ALA A 20 -5.99 4.56 -16.80
N ASP A 21 -7.10 5.00 -17.41
CA ASP A 21 -8.16 4.16 -17.98
C ASP A 21 -8.90 3.25 -16.96
N ALA A 22 -8.92 3.62 -15.68
CA ALA A 22 -9.77 2.95 -14.68
C ALA A 22 -11.17 3.61 -14.62
N PHE A 23 -12.21 2.87 -15.00
CA PHE A 23 -13.60 3.35 -15.06
C PHE A 23 -14.48 2.77 -13.94
N ASP A 24 -14.11 1.62 -13.38
CA ASP A 24 -14.82 0.98 -12.27
C ASP A 24 -13.93 0.66 -11.06
N GLU A 25 -14.56 0.08 -10.02
CA GLU A 25 -13.85 -0.20 -8.77
C GLU A 25 -12.78 -1.29 -8.89
N GLN A 26 -13.01 -2.27 -9.74
CA GLN A 26 -12.05 -3.35 -9.93
C GLN A 26 -10.84 -2.82 -10.70
N GLU A 27 -11.07 -2.02 -11.73
CA GLU A 27 -10.02 -1.37 -12.50
C GLU A 27 -9.19 -0.43 -11.63
N ARG A 28 -9.82 0.36 -10.75
CA ARG A 28 -9.09 1.21 -9.79
C ARG A 28 -8.24 0.39 -8.82
N ALA A 29 -8.76 -0.73 -8.31
CA ALA A 29 -8.01 -1.63 -7.46
C ALA A 29 -6.80 -2.24 -8.19
N MET A 30 -6.99 -2.65 -9.45
CA MET A 30 -5.93 -3.23 -10.27
C MET A 30 -4.87 -2.21 -10.68
N GLY A 31 -5.27 -0.97 -10.97
CA GLY A 31 -4.33 0.14 -11.22
C GLY A 31 -3.38 0.36 -10.04
N TRP A 32 -3.93 0.46 -8.82
CA TRP A 32 -3.13 0.50 -7.59
C TRP A 32 -2.25 -0.73 -7.41
N TYR A 33 -2.81 -1.92 -7.60
CA TYR A 33 -2.08 -3.18 -7.43
C TYR A 33 -0.85 -3.23 -8.33
N TYR A 34 -1.01 -2.97 -9.63
CA TYR A 34 0.08 -3.05 -10.60
C TYR A 34 1.09 -1.93 -10.44
N TYR A 35 0.66 -0.70 -10.15
CA TYR A 35 1.59 0.38 -9.83
C TYR A 35 2.49 0.01 -8.64
N LEU A 36 1.91 -0.49 -7.54
CA LEU A 36 2.66 -0.88 -6.35
C LEU A 36 3.55 -2.10 -6.62
N ALA A 37 3.02 -3.14 -7.27
CA ALA A 37 3.77 -4.35 -7.61
C ALA A 37 5.00 -4.07 -8.48
N ASN A 38 4.88 -3.13 -9.43
CA ASN A 38 5.96 -2.76 -10.34
C ASN A 38 6.96 -1.77 -9.73
N THR A 39 6.53 -0.97 -8.75
CA THR A 39 7.36 0.10 -8.17
C THR A 39 8.10 -0.36 -6.91
N LEU A 40 7.49 -1.23 -6.10
CA LEU A 40 8.09 -1.73 -4.87
C LEU A 40 9.13 -2.80 -5.18
N VAL A 41 10.34 -2.62 -4.67
CA VAL A 41 11.41 -3.62 -4.73
C VAL A 41 11.30 -4.54 -3.52
N PHE A 42 10.99 -5.81 -3.76
CA PHE A 42 10.89 -6.83 -2.72
C PHE A 42 12.18 -7.66 -2.63
N PRO A 43 12.56 -8.15 -1.44
CA PRO A 43 11.95 -7.81 -0.15
C PRO A 43 12.38 -6.42 0.36
N PHE A 44 11.57 -5.81 1.23
CA PHE A 44 11.96 -4.61 1.96
C PHE A 44 11.48 -4.64 3.41
N THR A 45 12.23 -3.99 4.30
CA THR A 45 11.85 -3.89 5.72
C THR A 45 10.78 -2.83 5.92
N ALA A 46 9.77 -3.13 6.75
CA ALA A 46 8.74 -2.18 7.12
C ALA A 46 8.41 -2.24 8.61
N ASN A 47 8.03 -1.11 9.18
CA ASN A 47 7.49 -1.01 10.54
C ASN A 47 5.97 -0.84 10.48
N CYS A 48 5.27 -1.51 11.37
CA CYS A 48 3.83 -1.36 11.56
C CYS A 48 3.53 -0.01 12.23
N LEU A 49 2.75 0.83 11.58
CA LEU A 49 2.37 2.17 12.03
C LEU A 49 1.29 2.16 13.11
N HIS A 50 0.41 1.15 13.10
CA HIS A 50 -0.71 1.01 14.01
C HIS A 50 -1.30 -0.40 13.86
N SER A 51 -1.96 -0.90 14.90
CA SER A 51 -2.66 -2.19 14.82
C SER A 51 -3.86 -2.14 13.87
N TRP A 52 -4.07 -3.19 13.08
CA TRP A 52 -5.25 -3.34 12.21
C TRP A 52 -5.96 -4.66 12.46
N HIS A 53 -7.28 -4.66 12.52
CA HIS A 53 -8.08 -5.86 12.84
C HIS A 53 -7.89 -7.06 11.88
N LYS A 54 -7.36 -6.82 10.67
CA LYS A 54 -7.07 -7.87 9.66
C LYS A 54 -5.64 -8.39 9.72
N SER A 55 -4.80 -7.88 10.61
CA SER A 55 -3.39 -8.24 10.74
C SER A 55 -3.05 -8.59 12.19
N PRO A 56 -2.15 -9.55 12.43
CA PRO A 56 -1.70 -9.85 13.78
C PRO A 56 -0.67 -8.84 14.32
N LEU A 57 -0.22 -7.87 13.51
CA LEU A 57 0.83 -6.93 13.88
C LEU A 57 0.35 -5.88 14.88
N ALA A 58 1.21 -5.60 15.86
CA ALA A 58 1.10 -4.49 16.77
C ALA A 58 1.87 -3.26 16.25
N GLU A 59 1.58 -2.10 16.82
CA GLU A 59 2.33 -0.88 16.51
C GLU A 59 3.83 -1.06 16.84
N ASN A 60 4.69 -0.60 15.93
CA ASN A 60 6.15 -0.76 15.95
C ASN A 60 6.69 -2.17 15.71
N ASP A 61 5.84 -3.17 15.42
CA ASP A 61 6.35 -4.45 14.93
C ASP A 61 7.08 -4.24 13.60
N GLN A 62 8.26 -4.88 13.48
CA GLN A 62 9.03 -4.89 12.26
C GLN A 62 8.76 -6.19 11.48
N VAL A 63 8.60 -6.06 10.17
CA VAL A 63 8.39 -7.17 9.23
C VAL A 63 9.25 -7.00 7.99
N GLU A 64 9.51 -8.09 7.29
CA GLU A 64 10.07 -8.05 5.94
C GLU A 64 8.92 -8.29 4.95
N VAL A 65 8.59 -7.28 4.14
CA VAL A 65 7.59 -7.40 3.09
C VAL A 65 8.23 -8.14 1.92
N ILE A 66 7.68 -9.30 1.58
CA ILE A 66 8.27 -10.23 0.60
C ILE A 66 7.56 -10.20 -0.75
N GLY A 67 6.38 -9.59 -0.83
CA GLY A 67 5.65 -9.44 -2.09
C GLY A 67 4.25 -8.86 -1.89
N MET A 68 3.59 -8.58 -3.00
CA MET A 68 2.15 -8.29 -3.00
C MET A 68 1.36 -9.56 -2.65
N ALA A 69 0.25 -9.40 -1.93
CA ALA A 69 -0.69 -10.51 -1.76
C ALA A 69 -1.37 -10.84 -3.10
N PRO A 70 -2.01 -12.02 -3.26
CA PRO A 70 -2.76 -12.35 -4.46
C PRO A 70 -3.78 -11.27 -4.86
N GLU A 71 -3.86 -10.95 -6.16
CA GLU A 71 -4.71 -9.89 -6.73
C GLU A 71 -6.17 -9.96 -6.24
N ASN A 72 -6.75 -11.16 -6.17
CA ASN A 72 -8.13 -11.36 -5.73
C ASN A 72 -8.39 -10.94 -4.27
N LYS A 73 -7.36 -10.88 -3.42
CA LYS A 73 -7.46 -10.32 -2.06
C LYS A 73 -7.39 -8.79 -2.05
N CYS A 74 -6.87 -8.19 -3.12
CA CYS A 74 -6.56 -6.77 -3.20
C CYS A 74 -7.66 -5.90 -3.85
N LEU A 75 -8.79 -6.50 -4.24
CA LEU A 75 -9.90 -5.81 -4.91
C LEU A 75 -10.63 -4.76 -4.05
N ARG A 76 -10.36 -4.71 -2.74
CA ARG A 76 -11.02 -3.76 -1.81
C ARG A 76 -10.05 -3.00 -0.91
N GLU A 77 -8.84 -3.51 -0.75
CA GLU A 77 -7.76 -2.94 0.06
C GLU A 77 -6.46 -3.61 -0.40
N ILE A 78 -5.35 -2.86 -0.51
CA ILE A 78 -4.09 -3.47 -0.91
C ILE A 78 -3.46 -4.22 0.27
N PHE A 79 -3.16 -5.50 0.05
CA PHE A 79 -2.45 -6.35 0.98
C PHE A 79 -1.09 -6.77 0.43
N VAL A 80 -0.15 -7.00 1.33
CA VAL A 80 1.15 -7.60 1.06
C VAL A 80 1.34 -8.88 1.86
N GLU A 81 2.21 -9.75 1.36
CA GLU A 81 2.76 -10.86 2.13
C GLU A 81 4.05 -10.39 2.81
N ALA A 82 4.20 -10.74 4.09
CA ALA A 82 5.37 -10.37 4.88
C ALA A 82 5.84 -11.54 5.73
N ASP A 83 7.15 -11.70 5.87
CA ASP A 83 7.73 -12.53 6.92
C ASP A 83 7.72 -11.77 8.25
N TRP A 84 7.10 -12.40 9.25
CA TRP A 84 7.10 -11.93 10.62
C TRP A 84 7.51 -13.08 11.54
N ASN A 85 8.75 -13.02 12.02
CA ASN A 85 9.36 -14.04 12.88
C ASN A 85 9.31 -15.45 12.26
N GLY A 86 9.62 -15.57 10.96
CA GLY A 86 9.65 -16.84 10.24
C GLY A 86 8.26 -17.38 9.86
N LYS A 87 7.23 -16.54 9.96
CA LYS A 87 5.87 -16.86 9.53
C LYS A 87 5.42 -15.86 8.47
N THR A 88 5.00 -16.39 7.33
CA THR A 88 4.33 -15.57 6.31
C THR A 88 2.95 -15.16 6.79
N ILE A 89 2.72 -13.85 6.84
CA ILE A 89 1.42 -13.24 7.16
C ILE A 89 0.94 -12.38 5.99
N THR A 90 -0.37 -12.13 5.95
CA THR A 90 -0.95 -11.10 5.07
C THR A 90 -1.23 -9.85 5.90
N ALA A 91 -0.78 -8.70 5.42
CA ALA A 91 -0.90 -7.42 6.11
C ALA A 91 -1.43 -6.35 5.14
N PRO A 92 -2.36 -5.47 5.55
CA PRO A 92 -2.68 -4.28 4.75
C PRO A 92 -1.44 -3.43 4.52
N LEU A 93 -1.23 -2.93 3.31
CA LEU A 93 -0.09 -2.05 3.05
C LEU A 93 -0.22 -0.70 3.79
N ALA A 94 -1.46 -0.25 4.03
CA ALA A 94 -1.76 1.01 4.71
C ALA A 94 -1.31 1.06 6.18
N GLN A 95 -1.09 -0.09 6.83
CA GLN A 95 -0.54 -0.13 8.18
C GLN A 95 0.99 -0.20 8.22
N LEU A 96 1.68 -0.24 7.07
CA LEU A 96 3.13 -0.42 7.00
C LEU A 96 3.84 0.85 6.51
N ARG A 97 5.00 1.13 7.10
CA ARG A 97 5.94 2.15 6.64
C ARG A 97 7.26 1.49 6.28
N GLY A 98 7.73 1.69 5.05
CA GLY A 98 9.04 1.22 4.61
C GLY A 98 10.17 1.82 5.44
N VAL A 99 11.21 1.04 5.68
CA VAL A 99 12.44 1.42 6.37
C VAL A 99 13.58 1.38 5.36
N ASP A 100 14.28 2.51 5.21
CA ASP A 100 15.43 2.67 4.30
C ASP A 100 15.18 2.17 2.87
N VAL A 101 13.96 2.34 2.38
CA VAL A 101 13.56 2.02 1.00
C VAL A 101 14.07 3.09 0.02
N ASP A 102 14.18 2.74 -1.26
CA ASP A 102 14.54 3.70 -2.29
C ASP A 102 13.46 4.77 -2.51
N GLU A 103 13.82 5.83 -3.25
CA GLU A 103 12.93 6.97 -3.49
C GLU A 103 11.63 6.59 -4.21
N ALA A 104 11.68 5.61 -5.12
CA ALA A 104 10.51 5.17 -5.89
C ALA A 104 9.54 4.41 -4.99
N ALA A 105 10.05 3.49 -4.17
CA ALA A 105 9.28 2.75 -3.18
C ALA A 105 8.70 3.70 -2.13
N GLN A 106 9.47 4.67 -1.62
CA GLN A 106 8.96 5.67 -0.68
C GLN A 106 7.82 6.49 -1.30
N GLN A 107 7.95 6.93 -2.55
CA GLN A 107 6.89 7.66 -3.25
C GLN A 107 5.63 6.81 -3.39
N ALA A 108 5.77 5.55 -3.81
CA ALA A 108 4.65 4.64 -3.99
C ALA A 108 3.89 4.35 -2.67
N LEU A 109 4.64 4.15 -1.58
CA LEU A 109 4.06 3.98 -0.24
C LEU A 109 3.33 5.24 0.22
N ASP A 110 3.94 6.42 0.04
CA ASP A 110 3.33 7.68 0.44
C ASP A 110 2.06 8.00 -0.37
N ASP A 111 2.04 7.67 -1.67
CA ASP A 111 0.87 7.84 -2.52
C ASP A 111 -0.29 6.95 -2.06
N TRP A 112 0.02 5.70 -1.71
CA TRP A 112 -0.97 4.79 -1.14
C TRP A 112 -1.51 5.30 0.20
N HIS A 113 -0.63 5.76 1.09
CA HIS A 113 -1.03 6.37 2.37
C HIS A 113 -1.86 7.63 2.18
N TYR A 114 -1.52 8.46 1.18
CA TYR A 114 -2.29 9.63 0.81
C TYR A 114 -3.71 9.24 0.35
N TRP A 115 -3.82 8.29 -0.57
CA TRP A 115 -5.10 7.79 -1.10
C TRP A 115 -6.02 7.30 0.03
N VAL A 116 -5.49 6.45 0.92
CA VAL A 116 -6.22 5.95 2.08
C VAL A 116 -6.56 7.08 3.07
N GLY A 117 -5.63 8.00 3.33
CA GLY A 117 -5.82 9.13 4.24
C GLY A 117 -6.82 10.19 3.73
N ARG A 118 -7.00 10.29 2.41
CA ARG A 118 -8.09 11.04 1.77
C ARG A 118 -9.44 10.35 1.92
N GLY A 119 -9.44 9.07 2.31
CA GLY A 119 -10.62 8.24 2.43
C GLY A 119 -11.19 7.86 1.06
N TYR A 120 -10.33 7.79 0.04
CA TYR A 120 -10.72 7.30 -1.26
C TYR A 120 -10.85 5.78 -1.19
N GLY A 121 -11.95 5.29 -1.76
CA GLY A 121 -12.15 3.87 -1.99
C GLY A 121 -11.74 3.52 -3.41
N PHE A 122 -11.71 2.22 -3.68
CA PHE A 122 -11.81 1.79 -5.06
C PHE A 122 -13.18 2.02 -5.61
#